data_AF-A0A968U4L2-F1
#
_entry.id   AF-A0A968U4L2-F1
#
_cell.length_a   1.000
_cell.length_b   1.000
_cell.length_c   1.000
_cell.angle_alpha   90.00
_cell.angle_beta   90.00
_cell.angle_gamma   90.00
#
_symmetry.space_group_name_H-M   'P 1'
#
loop_
_entity.id
_entity.type
_entity.pdbx_description
1 polymer ?
#
loop_
_entity_poly.entity_id
_entity_poly.type
_entity_poly.pdbx_seq_one_letter_code
_entity_poly.pdbx_strand_id
1 'polypeptide(L)'
;MTVNLNQAVLSDGEQQDVMEAIASIHLKLSFLINMTQAERRSLAKVGDKTRVFVQKAMEVVNRNDEFLPRSFDVDEMRRAVKLYESLYPILLSLGQLHELLEDTYYVAANEAYASARVVYQSAKAHGRGIGVDTVVEELGTRFSRKSRKSPPQTR
;
A
#
# COMPACT_ATOMS: atom_id res chain seq x y z
N MET A 1 6.21 -15.03 -14.28
CA MET A 1 7.68 -15.21 -14.26
C MET A 1 8.09 -15.30 -12.80
N THR A 2 8.80 -16.34 -12.38
CA THR A 2 9.33 -16.43 -11.01
C THR A 2 10.54 -15.50 -10.91
N VAL A 3 10.37 -14.33 -10.31
CA VAL A 3 11.50 -13.45 -10.00
C VAL A 3 12.39 -14.20 -9.00
N ASN A 4 13.64 -14.45 -9.38
CA ASN A 4 14.63 -15.06 -8.50
C ASN A 4 15.32 -13.93 -7.71
N LEU A 5 14.88 -13.69 -6.47
CA LEU A 5 15.37 -12.58 -5.63
C LEU A 5 16.70 -12.89 -4.94
N ASN A 6 17.25 -14.09 -5.12
CA ASN A 6 18.44 -14.58 -4.41
C ASN A 6 19.73 -13.77 -4.63
N GLN A 7 19.74 -12.79 -5.54
CA GLN A 7 20.86 -11.88 -5.79
C GLN A 7 20.51 -10.40 -5.57
N ALA A 8 19.25 -10.09 -5.24
CA ALA A 8 18.85 -8.72 -4.96
C ALA A 8 19.39 -8.33 -3.58
N VAL A 9 20.22 -7.29 -3.54
CA VAL A 9 20.72 -6.68 -2.32
C VAL A 9 20.33 -5.22 -2.37
N LEU A 10 19.64 -4.75 -1.33
CA LEU A 10 19.41 -3.34 -1.07
C LEU A 10 20.43 -2.91 -0.02
N SER A 11 21.36 -2.06 -0.38
CA SER A 11 22.32 -1.50 0.57
C SER A 11 21.64 -0.50 1.52
N ASP A 12 22.24 -0.29 2.69
CA ASP A 12 21.75 0.71 3.65
C ASP A 12 21.68 2.12 3.04
N GLY A 13 22.62 2.45 2.15
CA GLY A 13 22.65 3.71 1.41
C GLY A 13 21.47 3.85 0.44
N GLU A 14 21.21 2.83 -0.38
CA GLU A 14 20.06 2.83 -1.30
C GLU A 14 18.72 2.86 -0.54
N GLN A 15 18.63 2.17 0.59
CA GLN A 15 17.44 2.23 1.45
C GLN A 15 17.23 3.66 1.98
N GLN A 16 18.29 4.31 2.45
CA GLN A 16 18.23 5.68 2.94
C GLN A 16 17.80 6.66 1.83
N ASP A 17 18.39 6.54 0.64
CA ASP A 17 18.04 7.37 -0.53
C ASP A 17 16.55 7.25 -0.89
N VAL A 18 16.00 6.03 -0.86
CA VAL A 18 14.57 5.79 -1.10
C VAL A 18 13.70 6.45 -0.02
N MET A 19 14.10 6.35 1.25
CA MET A 19 13.37 6.98 2.35
C MET A 19 13.40 8.52 2.28
N GLU A 20 14.52 9.10 1.84
CA GLU A 20 14.63 10.54 1.58
C GLU A 20 13.76 10.99 0.40
N ALA A 21 13.69 10.19 -0.67
CA ALA A 21 12.79 10.44 -1.78
C ALA A 21 11.32 10.43 -1.34
N ILE A 22 10.92 9.47 -0.50
CA ILE A 22 9.57 9.41 0.10
C ILE A 22 9.29 10.67 0.95
N ALA A 23 10.24 11.08 1.79
CA ALA A 23 10.10 12.30 2.59
C ALA A 23 9.96 13.56 1.71
N SER A 24 10.70 13.64 0.60
CA SER A 24 10.60 14.71 -0.38
C SER A 24 9.23 14.75 -1.07
N ILE A 25 8.67 13.59 -1.40
CA ILE A 25 7.29 13.48 -1.94
C ILE A 25 6.28 14.03 -0.94
N HIS A 26 6.38 13.64 0.34
CA HIS A 26 5.51 14.17 1.40
C HIS A 26 5.63 15.69 1.55
N LEU A 27 6.84 16.24 1.48
CA LEU A 27 7.05 17.69 1.56
C LEU A 27 6.43 18.44 0.38
N LYS A 28 6.57 17.92 -0.84
CA LYS A 28 5.97 18.50 -2.06
C LYS A 28 4.46 18.39 -2.09
N LEU A 29 3.90 17.40 -1.39
CA LEU A 29 2.48 17.12 -1.29
C LEU A 29 1.96 17.35 0.15
N SER A 30 2.39 18.44 0.78
CA SER A 30 2.07 18.74 2.19
C SER A 30 0.57 18.96 2.47
N PHE A 31 -0.25 19.04 1.43
CA PHE A 31 -1.70 19.21 1.49
C PHE A 31 -2.47 17.86 1.45
N LEU A 32 -1.78 16.72 1.37
CA LEU A 32 -2.43 15.41 1.41
C LEU A 32 -3.19 15.22 2.72
N ILE A 33 -4.36 14.60 2.61
CA ILE A 33 -5.23 14.30 3.74
C ILE A 33 -5.29 12.79 3.96
N ASN A 34 -5.52 12.39 5.21
CA ASN A 34 -5.88 11.03 5.54
C ASN A 34 -7.41 10.93 5.68
N MET A 35 -7.99 9.86 5.17
CA MET A 35 -9.42 9.59 5.27
C MET A 35 -9.64 8.21 5.86
N THR A 36 -10.58 8.11 6.78
CA THR A 36 -11.13 6.83 7.21
C THR A 36 -11.85 6.14 6.06
N GLN A 37 -12.02 4.82 6.18
CA GLN A 37 -12.79 4.07 5.19
C GLN A 37 -14.25 4.55 5.11
N ALA A 38 -14.82 5.05 6.21
CA ALA A 38 -16.19 5.57 6.25
C ALA A 38 -16.31 6.89 5.47
N GLU A 39 -15.40 7.84 5.70
CA GLU A 39 -15.33 9.10 4.95
C GLU A 39 -15.08 8.85 3.46
N ARG A 40 -14.21 7.89 3.11
CA ARG A 40 -13.97 7.56 1.70
C ARG A 40 -15.22 6.98 1.03
N ARG A 41 -16.04 6.22 1.76
CA ARG A 41 -17.28 5.63 1.26
C ARG A 41 -18.42 6.65 1.11
N SER A 42 -18.38 7.78 1.82
CA SER A 42 -19.40 8.83 1.68
C SER A 42 -19.17 9.71 0.44
N LEU A 43 -17.96 9.73 -0.12
CA LEU A 43 -17.66 10.44 -1.36
C LEU A 43 -18.28 9.75 -2.58
N ALA A 44 -18.61 10.56 -3.59
CA ALA A 44 -18.99 10.06 -4.89
C ALA A 44 -17.86 9.19 -5.49
N LYS A 45 -18.23 8.09 -6.16
CA LYS A 45 -17.24 7.23 -6.81
C LYS A 45 -16.53 8.01 -7.91
N VAL A 46 -15.21 8.11 -7.77
CA VAL A 46 -14.33 8.72 -8.78
C VAL A 46 -13.70 7.61 -9.60
N GLY A 47 -13.98 7.61 -10.90
CA GLY A 47 -13.35 6.74 -11.88
C GLY A 47 -13.27 7.44 -13.25
N ASP A 48 -12.91 6.71 -14.30
CA ASP A 48 -12.68 7.31 -15.63
C ASP A 48 -13.88 8.08 -16.17
N LYS A 49 -15.10 7.58 -15.92
CA LYS A 49 -16.33 8.28 -16.30
C LYS A 49 -16.45 9.64 -15.60
N THR A 50 -16.09 9.72 -14.33
CA THR A 50 -16.08 10.97 -13.56
C THR A 50 -15.03 11.93 -14.10
N ARG A 51 -13.84 11.44 -14.50
CA ARG A 51 -12.80 12.25 -15.16
C ARG A 51 -13.32 12.90 -16.44
N VAL A 52 -13.85 12.08 -17.33
CA VAL A 52 -14.38 12.54 -18.63
C VAL A 52 -15.52 13.53 -18.44
N PHE A 53 -16.41 13.28 -17.48
CA PHE A 53 -17.50 14.21 -17.17
C PHE A 53 -16.98 15.58 -16.70
N VAL A 54 -16.04 15.59 -15.75
CA VAL A 54 -15.45 16.83 -15.21
C VAL A 54 -14.72 17.62 -16.29
N GLN A 55 -13.95 16.95 -17.16
CA GLN A 55 -13.26 17.60 -18.28
C GLN A 55 -14.24 18.24 -19.26
N LYS A 56 -15.28 17.51 -19.68
CA LYS A 56 -16.32 18.05 -20.57
C LYS A 56 -17.07 19.22 -19.94
N ALA A 57 -17.37 19.14 -18.64
CA ALA A 57 -18.00 20.25 -17.93
C ALA A 57 -17.09 21.50 -17.95
N MET A 58 -15.79 21.34 -17.71
CA MET A 58 -14.83 22.45 -17.81
C MET A 58 -14.72 23.02 -19.21
N GLU A 59 -14.79 22.20 -20.26
CA GLU A 59 -14.80 22.68 -21.64
C GLU A 59 -16.02 23.57 -21.92
N VAL A 60 -17.20 23.21 -21.40
CA VAL A 60 -18.42 24.02 -21.53
C VAL A 60 -18.25 25.34 -20.80
N VAL A 61 -17.82 25.29 -19.53
CA VAL A 61 -17.62 26.49 -18.70
C VAL A 61 -16.58 27.44 -19.30
N ASN A 62 -15.49 26.91 -19.88
CA ASN A 62 -14.47 27.72 -20.53
C ASN A 62 -14.93 28.39 -21.84
N ARG A 63 -16.00 27.88 -22.48
CA ARG A 63 -16.58 28.49 -23.68
C ARG A 63 -17.59 29.58 -23.34
N ASN A 64 -18.44 29.35 -22.34
CA ASN A 64 -19.40 30.30 -21.84
C ASN A 64 -19.83 29.88 -20.43
N ASP A 65 -19.72 30.77 -19.44
CA ASP A 65 -20.13 30.53 -18.06
C ASP A 65 -21.41 31.28 -17.66
N GLU A 66 -22.01 32.10 -18.54
CA GLU A 66 -23.21 32.91 -18.25
C GLU A 66 -24.45 32.10 -17.86
N PHE A 67 -24.49 30.83 -18.26
CA PHE A 67 -25.58 29.91 -17.90
C PHE A 67 -25.50 29.46 -16.43
N LEU A 68 -24.36 29.65 -15.78
CA LEU A 68 -24.16 29.27 -14.38
C LEU A 68 -24.84 30.28 -13.45
N PRO A 69 -25.36 29.83 -12.30
CA PRO A 69 -25.87 30.73 -11.27
C PRO A 69 -24.79 31.73 -10.83
N ARG A 70 -25.18 32.96 -10.50
CA ARG A 70 -24.25 34.00 -9.98
C ARG A 70 -23.50 33.58 -8.72
N SER A 71 -24.01 32.60 -7.98
CA SER A 71 -23.38 32.05 -6.77
C SER A 71 -22.30 31.01 -7.05
N PHE A 72 -22.11 30.61 -8.32
CA PHE A 72 -21.14 29.58 -8.68
C PHE A 72 -19.75 30.19 -8.90
N ASP A 73 -18.74 29.68 -8.20
CA ASP A 73 -17.35 30.10 -8.36
C ASP A 73 -16.65 29.25 -9.45
N VAL A 74 -16.55 29.81 -10.65
CA VAL A 74 -15.85 29.19 -11.79
C VAL A 74 -14.37 29.01 -11.52
N ASP A 75 -13.74 29.94 -10.80
CA ASP A 75 -12.31 29.86 -10.53
C ASP A 75 -11.99 28.80 -9.47
N GLU A 76 -12.88 28.58 -8.49
CA GLU A 76 -12.80 27.44 -7.58
C GLU A 76 -12.88 26.12 -8.34
N MET A 77 -13.84 25.98 -9.25
CA MET A 77 -13.95 24.78 -10.11
C MET A 77 -12.65 24.57 -10.92
N ARG A 78 -12.11 25.62 -11.55
CA ARG A 78 -10.84 25.54 -12.31
C ARG A 78 -9.67 25.06 -11.43
N ARG A 79 -9.53 25.61 -10.23
CA ARG A 79 -8.48 25.20 -9.27
C ARG A 79 -8.63 23.73 -8.88
N ALA A 80 -9.86 23.29 -8.59
CA ALA A 80 -10.14 21.91 -8.21
C ALA A 80 -9.82 20.92 -9.35
N VAL A 81 -10.24 21.23 -10.58
CA VAL A 81 -9.97 20.36 -11.73
C VAL A 81 -8.48 20.30 -12.05
N LYS A 82 -7.77 21.43 -12.00
CA LYS A 82 -6.31 21.45 -12.21
C LYS A 82 -5.57 20.59 -11.17
N LEU A 83 -5.95 20.71 -9.89
CA LEU A 83 -5.36 19.90 -8.83
C LEU A 83 -5.63 18.41 -9.05
N TYR A 84 -6.89 18.07 -9.33
CA TYR A 84 -7.31 16.70 -9.63
C TYR A 84 -6.54 16.07 -10.78
N GLU A 85 -6.39 16.78 -11.90
CA GLU A 85 -5.64 16.30 -13.06
C GLU A 85 -4.15 16.14 -12.77
N SER A 86 -3.57 17.04 -11.96
CA SER A 86 -2.16 16.97 -11.56
C SER A 86 -1.87 15.80 -10.62
N LEU A 87 -2.81 15.45 -9.73
CA LEU A 87 -2.67 14.34 -8.80
C LEU A 87 -2.81 12.96 -9.46
N TYR A 88 -3.62 12.86 -10.53
CA TYR A 88 -3.92 11.58 -11.15
C TYR A 88 -2.69 10.79 -11.66
N PRO A 89 -1.77 11.36 -12.46
CA PRO A 89 -0.59 10.61 -12.90
C PRO A 89 0.34 10.23 -11.73
N ILE A 90 0.42 11.06 -10.69
CA ILE A 90 1.20 10.76 -9.47
C ILE A 90 0.60 9.55 -8.75
N LEU A 91 -0.72 9.52 -8.59
CA LEU A 91 -1.45 8.41 -7.97
C LEU A 91 -1.21 7.10 -8.72
N LEU A 92 -1.27 7.11 -10.05
CA LEU A 92 -1.00 5.92 -10.87
C LEU A 92 0.44 5.44 -10.71
N SER A 93 1.41 6.34 -10.79
CA SER A 93 2.83 6.00 -10.66
C SER A 93 3.18 5.43 -9.28
N LEU A 94 2.66 6.04 -8.20
CA LEU A 94 2.88 5.55 -6.84
C LEU A 94 2.17 4.21 -6.59
N GLY A 95 0.97 4.03 -7.17
CA GLY A 95 0.25 2.76 -7.10
C GLY A 95 1.03 1.61 -7.74
N GLN A 96 1.56 1.83 -8.94
CA GLN A 96 2.39 0.84 -9.63
C GLN A 96 3.67 0.51 -8.86
N LEU A 97 4.36 1.54 -8.33
CA LEU A 97 5.57 1.33 -7.52
C LEU A 97 5.26 0.54 -6.25
N HIS A 98 4.14 0.86 -5.58
CA HIS A 98 3.70 0.15 -4.39
C HIS A 98 3.40 -1.33 -4.70
N GLU A 99 2.70 -1.63 -5.79
CA GLU A 99 2.41 -3.01 -6.21
C GLU A 99 3.70 -3.80 -6.46
N LEU A 100 4.65 -3.23 -7.20
CA LEU A 100 5.95 -3.86 -7.46
C LEU A 100 6.75 -4.11 -6.16
N LEU A 101 6.74 -3.14 -5.24
CA LEU A 101 7.43 -3.25 -3.95
C LEU A 101 6.76 -4.31 -3.07
N GLU A 102 5.43 -4.32 -2.99
CA GLU A 102 4.64 -5.26 -2.20
C GLU A 102 4.82 -6.70 -2.70
N ASP A 103 4.74 -6.92 -4.01
CA ASP A 103 4.98 -8.23 -4.62
C ASP A 103 6.41 -8.73 -4.33
N THR A 104 7.40 -7.86 -4.50
CA THR A 104 8.81 -8.19 -4.21
C THR A 104 9.02 -8.53 -2.74
N TYR A 105 8.42 -7.73 -1.84
CA TYR A 105 8.46 -7.98 -0.40
C TYR A 105 7.85 -9.33 -0.04
N TYR A 106 6.71 -9.70 -0.61
CA TYR A 106 6.07 -10.99 -0.33
C TYR A 106 6.91 -12.17 -0.80
N VAL A 107 7.54 -12.08 -1.98
CA VAL A 107 8.44 -13.13 -2.47
C VAL A 107 9.66 -13.26 -1.54
N ALA A 108 10.33 -12.16 -1.20
CA ALA A 108 11.48 -12.15 -0.30
C ALA A 108 11.12 -12.71 1.10
N ALA A 109 9.97 -12.33 1.64
CA ALA A 109 9.48 -12.82 2.92
C ALA A 109 9.19 -14.33 2.88
N ASN A 110 8.72 -14.87 1.74
CA ASN A 110 8.49 -16.30 1.58
C ASN A 110 9.80 -17.10 1.55
N GLU A 111 10.81 -16.60 0.83
CA GLU A 111 12.14 -17.20 0.77
C GLU A 111 12.83 -17.19 2.14
N ALA A 112 12.77 -16.05 2.84
CA ALA A 112 13.27 -15.93 4.21
C ALA A 112 12.53 -16.90 5.16
N TYR A 113 11.21 -17.03 5.01
CA TYR A 113 10.42 -17.97 5.80
C TYR A 113 10.77 -19.43 5.51
N ALA A 114 11.00 -19.80 4.26
CA ALA A 114 11.43 -21.15 3.90
C ALA A 114 12.78 -21.49 4.55
N SER A 115 13.74 -20.57 4.49
CA SER A 115 15.04 -20.72 5.15
C SER A 115 14.91 -20.84 6.67
N ALA A 116 14.10 -19.98 7.29
CA ALA A 116 13.83 -20.04 8.73
C ALA A 116 13.18 -21.37 9.16
N ARG A 117 12.32 -21.96 8.32
CA ARG A 117 11.75 -23.30 8.58
C ARG A 117 12.82 -24.39 8.58
N VAL A 118 13.78 -24.33 7.65
CA VAL A 118 14.90 -25.29 7.62
C VAL A 118 15.73 -25.16 8.90
N VAL A 119 16.06 -23.94 9.33
CA VAL A 119 16.77 -23.69 10.60
C VAL A 119 16.00 -24.28 11.77
N TYR A 120 14.70 -23.99 11.90
CA TYR A 120 13.86 -24.52 12.97
C TYR A 120 13.80 -26.05 12.97
N GLN A 121 13.62 -26.68 11.81
CA GLN A 121 13.56 -28.15 11.70
C GLN A 121 14.90 -28.79 12.07
N SER A 122 16.02 -28.21 11.62
CA SER A 122 17.36 -28.69 11.95
C SER A 122 17.67 -28.55 13.45
N ALA A 123 17.34 -27.41 14.05
CA ALA A 123 17.49 -27.19 15.49
C ALA A 123 16.60 -28.14 16.31
N LYS A 124 15.37 -28.41 15.87
CA LYS A 124 14.48 -29.38 16.53
C LYS A 124 15.00 -30.82 16.43
N ALA A 125 15.58 -31.20 15.29
CA ALA A 125 16.05 -32.56 15.05
C ALA A 125 17.41 -32.85 15.70
N HIS A 126 18.33 -31.88 15.71
CA HIS A 126 19.73 -32.08 16.08
C HIS A 126 20.22 -31.15 17.21
N GLY A 127 19.39 -30.22 17.67
CA GLY A 127 19.80 -29.16 18.60
C GLY A 127 19.76 -29.50 20.09
N ARG A 128 19.31 -30.71 20.44
CA ARG A 128 19.26 -31.15 21.84
C ARG A 128 20.66 -31.18 22.45
N GLY A 129 20.85 -30.45 23.55
CA GLY A 129 22.09 -30.48 24.32
C GLY A 129 23.22 -29.61 23.77
N ILE A 130 22.99 -28.83 22.70
CA ILE A 130 23.94 -27.83 22.18
C ILE A 130 23.48 -26.37 22.41
N GLY A 131 22.46 -26.17 23.24
CA GLY A 131 22.05 -24.83 23.71
C GLY A 131 21.08 -24.07 22.82
N VAL A 132 20.40 -24.74 21.87
CA VAL A 132 19.36 -24.12 21.01
C VAL A 132 17.93 -24.50 21.42
N ASP A 133 17.76 -25.21 22.54
CA ASP A 133 16.47 -25.73 23.01
C ASP A 133 15.46 -24.59 23.28
N THR A 134 15.89 -23.50 23.93
CA THR A 134 15.06 -22.30 24.18
C THR A 134 14.62 -21.62 22.89
N VAL A 135 15.51 -21.52 21.90
CA VAL A 135 15.22 -20.94 20.58
C VAL A 135 14.20 -21.79 19.80
N VAL A 136 14.29 -23.12 19.92
CA VAL A 136 13.30 -24.03 19.32
C VAL A 136 11.92 -23.84 19.96
N GLU A 137 11.86 -23.69 21.29
CA GLU A 137 10.59 -23.41 21.99
C GLU A 137 9.98 -22.09 21.56
N GLU A 138 10.77 -21.02 21.52
CA GLU A 138 10.34 -19.68 21.08
C GLU A 138 9.82 -19.68 19.64
N LEU A 139 10.56 -20.26 18.69
CA LEU A 139 10.11 -20.39 17.30
C LEU A 139 8.88 -21.30 17.16
N GLY A 140 8.77 -22.30 18.05
CA GLY A 140 7.64 -23.23 18.15
C GLY A 140 6.30 -22.57 18.49
N THR A 141 6.33 -21.44 19.22
CA THR A 141 5.12 -20.69 19.62
C THR A 141 4.25 -20.26 18.43
N ARG A 142 4.88 -20.03 17.28
CA ARG A 142 4.20 -19.70 16.03
C ARG A 142 3.38 -20.87 15.46
N PHE A 143 3.81 -22.11 15.73
CA PHE A 143 3.13 -23.34 15.29
C PHE A 143 2.15 -23.87 16.34
N SER A 144 2.27 -23.45 17.61
CA SER A 144 1.29 -23.75 18.66
C SER A 144 0.05 -22.88 18.48
N ARG A 145 -0.77 -23.19 17.48
CA ARG A 145 -2.09 -22.55 17.39
C ARG A 145 -3.00 -23.13 18.48
N LYS A 146 -3.52 -22.24 19.32
CA LYS A 146 -4.65 -22.43 20.24
C LYS A 146 -5.71 -23.32 19.55
N SER A 147 -5.91 -24.53 20.05
CA SER A 147 -7.05 -25.38 19.69
C SER A 147 -8.31 -24.51 19.76
N ARG A 148 -8.96 -24.28 18.61
CA ARG A 148 -10.32 -23.77 18.57
C ARG A 148 -11.17 -24.89 19.19
N LYS A 149 -11.47 -24.77 20.49
CA LYS A 149 -12.60 -25.51 21.07
C LYS A 149 -13.83 -25.10 20.25
N SER A 150 -14.37 -26.05 19.49
CA SER A 150 -15.68 -25.90 18.85
C SER A 150 -16.70 -25.47 19.91
N PRO A 151 -17.61 -24.51 19.63
CA PRO A 151 -18.67 -24.18 20.57
C PRO A 151 -19.53 -25.43 20.83
N PRO A 152 -20.02 -25.66 22.06
CA PRO A 152 -20.98 -26.73 22.31
C PRO A 152 -22.22 -26.46 21.46
N GLN A 153 -22.63 -27.46 20.67
CA GLN A 153 -23.95 -27.45 20.04
C GLN A 153 -24.99 -27.54 21.16
N THR A 154 -25.66 -26.43 21.46
CA THR A 154 -26.88 -26.45 22.26
C THR A 154 -28.05 -26.82 21.35
N ARG A 155 -28.70 -27.91 21.77
CA ARG A 155 -29.87 -28.55 21.19
C ARG A 155 -31.16 -27.81 21.54
#